data_AF-A0A0L8V3K4-F1
#
_entry.id   AF-A0A0L8V3K4-F1
#
_cell.length_a   1.000
_cell.length_b   1.000
_cell.length_c   1.000
_cell.angle_alpha   90.00
_cell.angle_beta   90.00
_cell.angle_gamma   90.00
#
_symmetry.space_group_name_H-M   'P 1'
#
loop_
_entity.id
_entity.type
_entity.pdbx_description
1 polymer ?
#
loop_
_entity_poly.entity_id
_entity_poly.type
_entity_poly.pdbx_seq_one_letter_code
_entity_poly.pdbx_strand_id
1 'polypeptide(L)'
;MFIANVIANIHSQFKIPDGLRSAKPISSVPQWTKEEAEKMSREKYRERYLGIDSFGFVNENSQITVSETKLGEETEKQVKDEPPIIIPSTVQPTANPKNDLIKTAICNNNFISFIYNGTPTIVKPTQFNNGNLHAYCYLKNTNRTFSIANILNPVIKQRAFTLEATGPNLGLDRIASIVNTAIQYRKFIRMRYTRSAWTTYSVDNTTGELIIADRIEAEESIRTISNIQLATDSPGTQELWFTPNETHITSYCHRREAERMFRFDRIGELAILDI
;
A
#
# COMPACT_ATOMS: atom_id res chain seq x y z
N MET A 1 -37.75 1.55 2.84
CA MET A 1 -38.81 2.18 2.02
C MET A 1 -38.27 2.83 0.74
N PHE A 2 -37.19 3.62 0.80
CA PHE A 2 -36.63 4.35 -0.36
C PHE A 2 -36.43 3.50 -1.62
N ILE A 3 -35.69 2.39 -1.51
CA ILE A 3 -35.37 1.51 -2.67
C ILE A 3 -36.65 0.92 -3.30
N ALA A 4 -37.61 0.46 -2.49
CA ALA A 4 -38.85 -0.13 -2.98
C ALA A 4 -39.74 0.90 -3.72
N ASN A 5 -39.74 2.16 -3.26
CA ASN A 5 -40.45 3.24 -3.94
C ASN A 5 -39.78 3.62 -5.26
N VAL A 6 -38.44 3.60 -5.33
CA VAL A 6 -37.69 3.83 -6.57
C VAL A 6 -38.01 2.76 -7.60
N ILE A 7 -38.05 1.49 -7.20
CA ILE A 7 -38.38 0.37 -8.10
C ILE A 7 -39.82 0.46 -8.59
N ALA A 8 -40.79 0.78 -7.72
CA ALA A 8 -42.19 0.96 -8.11
C ALA A 8 -42.40 2.12 -9.11
N ASN A 9 -41.55 3.15 -9.05
CA ASN A 9 -41.60 4.30 -9.95
C ASN A 9 -41.02 3.98 -11.35
N ILE A 10 -40.11 3.02 -11.44
CA ILE A 10 -39.48 2.58 -12.69
C ILE A 10 -40.26 1.42 -13.34
N HIS A 11 -40.85 0.54 -12.52
CA HIS A 11 -41.60 -0.63 -12.97
C HIS A 11 -43.04 -0.62 -12.45
N SER A 12 -43.99 -0.29 -13.32
CA SER A 12 -45.43 -0.18 -13.00
C SER A 12 -46.09 -1.49 -12.53
N GLN A 13 -45.47 -2.64 -12.81
CA GLN A 13 -45.95 -3.95 -12.37
C GLN A 13 -45.49 -4.35 -10.97
N PHE A 14 -44.54 -3.61 -10.37
CA PHE A 14 -43.98 -3.94 -9.07
C PHE A 14 -44.89 -3.47 -7.93
N LYS A 15 -45.47 -4.41 -7.19
CA LYS A 15 -46.25 -4.12 -5.97
C LYS A 15 -45.34 -4.21 -4.75
N ILE A 16 -45.21 -3.10 -4.03
CA ILE A 16 -44.46 -3.05 -2.75
C ILE A 16 -45.16 -3.98 -1.72
N PRO A 17 -44.46 -5.00 -1.18
CA PRO A 17 -45.00 -5.94 -0.19
C PRO A 17 -45.53 -5.23 1.06
N ASP A 18 -46.63 -5.71 1.62
CA ASP A 18 -47.34 -5.04 2.73
C ASP A 18 -46.49 -4.94 4.02
N GLY A 19 -45.61 -5.91 4.28
CA GLY A 19 -44.67 -5.86 5.41
C GLY A 19 -43.64 -4.72 5.33
N LEU A 20 -43.32 -4.23 4.13
CA LEU A 20 -42.45 -3.06 3.93
C LEU A 20 -43.22 -1.74 4.01
N ARG A 21 -44.54 -1.76 3.79
CA ARG A 21 -45.41 -0.58 3.96
C ARG A 21 -45.65 -0.25 5.43
N SER A 22 -45.72 -1.27 6.28
CA SER A 22 -45.92 -1.15 7.73
C SER A 22 -44.63 -1.02 8.55
N ALA A 23 -43.47 -1.16 7.92
CA ALA A 23 -42.18 -1.04 8.60
C ALA A 23 -41.94 0.41 9.07
N LYS A 24 -41.62 0.58 10.36
CA LYS A 24 -41.25 1.89 10.92
C LYS A 24 -40.00 2.43 10.21
N PRO A 25 -40.00 3.70 9.75
CA PRO A 25 -38.80 4.32 9.21
C PRO A 25 -37.71 4.35 10.29
N ILE A 26 -36.49 4.00 9.91
CA ILE A 26 -35.32 4.16 10.77
C ILE A 26 -35.15 5.66 10.99
N SER A 27 -35.31 6.13 12.23
CA SER A 27 -35.07 7.52 12.59
C SER A 27 -33.62 7.86 12.28
N SER A 28 -33.38 8.98 11.59
CA SER A 28 -32.03 9.51 11.41
C SER A 28 -31.39 9.66 12.78
N VAL A 29 -30.20 9.10 12.96
CA VAL A 29 -29.42 9.34 14.18
C VAL A 29 -29.06 10.83 14.20
N PRO A 30 -29.51 11.61 15.19
CA PRO A 30 -29.13 13.01 15.27
C PRO A 30 -27.61 13.08 15.43
N GLN A 31 -26.95 13.85 14.57
CA GLN A 31 -25.54 14.18 14.76
C GLN A 31 -25.45 15.17 15.92
N TRP A 32 -24.52 14.92 16.84
CA TRP A 32 -24.29 15.84 17.95
C TRP A 32 -23.77 17.18 17.44
N THR A 33 -24.34 18.26 17.93
CA THR A 33 -23.76 19.58 17.76
C THR A 33 -22.47 19.70 18.60
N LYS A 34 -21.59 20.64 18.25
CA LYS A 34 -20.32 20.85 18.97
C LYS A 34 -20.56 21.10 20.47
N GLU A 35 -21.55 21.93 20.80
CA GLU A 35 -21.89 22.29 22.17
C GLU A 35 -22.38 21.07 22.97
N GLU A 36 -23.20 20.21 22.35
CA GLU A 36 -23.66 18.96 22.96
C GLU A 36 -22.51 17.98 23.16
N ALA A 37 -21.62 17.84 22.17
CA ALA A 37 -20.45 16.97 22.27
C ALA A 37 -19.52 17.41 23.41
N GLU A 38 -19.27 18.71 23.55
CA GLU A 38 -18.45 19.27 24.64
C GLU A 38 -19.11 19.11 26.01
N LYS A 39 -20.44 19.26 26.08
CA LYS A 39 -21.20 19.01 27.32
C LYS A 39 -21.13 17.54 27.72
N MET A 40 -21.36 16.62 26.79
CA MET A 40 -21.26 15.17 27.02
C MET A 40 -19.83 14.74 27.40
N SER A 41 -18.81 15.37 26.82
CA SER A 41 -17.42 15.15 27.21
C SER A 41 -17.16 15.61 28.64
N ARG A 42 -17.65 16.79 29.04
CA ARG A 42 -17.57 17.27 30.43
C ARG A 42 -18.30 16.36 31.41
N GLU A 43 -19.43 15.81 30.98
CA GLU A 43 -20.23 14.88 31.79
C GLU A 43 -19.66 13.45 31.80
N LYS A 44 -18.55 13.17 31.11
CA LYS A 44 -17.99 11.82 30.98
C LYS A 44 -19.04 10.81 30.49
N TYR A 45 -19.88 11.25 29.54
CA TYR A 45 -21.00 10.45 29.02
C TYR A 45 -20.51 9.14 28.42
N ARG A 46 -19.37 9.16 27.71
CA ARG A 46 -18.77 7.98 27.09
C ARG A 46 -18.38 6.94 28.13
N GLU A 47 -17.74 7.37 29.21
CA GLU A 47 -17.29 6.54 30.31
C GLU A 47 -18.47 5.90 31.02
N ARG A 48 -19.53 6.68 31.30
CA ARG A 48 -20.78 6.16 31.88
C ARG A 48 -21.50 5.19 30.94
N TYR A 49 -21.62 5.53 29.65
CA TYR A 49 -22.29 4.70 28.65
C TYR A 49 -21.58 3.35 28.44
N LEU A 50 -20.24 3.35 28.52
CA LEU A 50 -19.41 2.15 28.36
C LEU A 50 -19.16 1.41 29.68
N GLY A 51 -19.67 1.91 30.81
CA GLY A 51 -19.43 1.30 32.13
C GLY A 51 -17.96 1.30 32.55
N ILE A 52 -17.20 2.33 32.17
CA ILE A 52 -15.78 2.47 32.52
C ILE A 52 -15.70 3.37 33.76
N ASP A 53 -15.49 2.75 34.93
CA ASP A 53 -15.44 3.48 36.20
C ASP A 53 -14.14 4.28 36.39
N SER A 54 -13.04 3.88 35.74
CA SER A 54 -11.78 4.61 35.71
C SER A 54 -10.91 4.20 34.51
N PHE A 55 -10.16 5.15 33.95
CA PHE A 55 -9.08 4.87 32.99
C PHE A 55 -7.74 4.85 33.73
N GLY A 56 -6.99 3.75 33.65
CA GLY A 56 -5.64 3.65 34.18
C GLY A 56 -5.55 3.28 35.66
N PHE A 57 -6.01 2.07 36.03
CA PHE A 57 -5.66 1.47 37.32
C PHE A 57 -4.13 1.30 37.41
N VAL A 58 -3.48 2.05 38.30
CA VAL A 58 -2.08 1.83 38.70
C VAL A 58 -2.12 1.30 40.13
N ASN A 59 -1.40 0.20 40.35
CA ASN A 59 -1.37 -0.60 41.57
C ASN A 59 -1.04 0.23 42.83
N GLU A 60 -1.67 -0.09 43.97
CA GLU A 60 -1.81 0.73 45.19
C GLU A 60 -0.54 1.06 46.00
N ASN A 61 0.69 0.82 45.50
CA ASN A 61 1.94 1.01 46.27
C ASN A 61 2.84 2.15 45.76
N SER A 62 2.28 3.18 45.14
CA SER A 62 3.05 4.37 44.77
C SER A 62 2.27 5.63 45.14
N GLN A 63 2.44 6.08 46.39
CA GLN A 63 2.06 7.44 46.75
C GLN A 63 2.99 8.41 46.01
N ILE A 64 2.54 8.90 44.85
CA ILE A 64 3.10 10.10 44.26
C ILE A 64 2.27 11.26 44.78
N THR A 65 2.70 11.85 45.89
CA THR A 65 2.16 13.13 46.36
C THR A 65 2.68 14.21 45.41
N VAL A 66 1.91 14.53 44.37
CA VAL A 66 2.20 15.70 43.53
C VAL A 66 1.59 16.91 44.23
N SER A 67 2.41 17.60 45.01
CA SER A 67 2.10 18.95 45.45
C SER A 67 2.22 19.88 44.25
N GLU A 68 1.12 20.53 43.85
CA GLU A 68 1.14 21.60 42.86
C GLU A 68 2.20 22.63 43.27
N THR A 69 3.20 22.83 42.41
CA THR A 69 4.28 23.78 42.68
C THR A 69 3.73 25.19 42.42
N LYS A 70 4.02 26.16 43.30
CA LYS A 70 3.60 27.57 43.14
C LYS A 70 3.94 28.20 41.77
N LEU A 71 4.86 27.58 41.02
CA LEU A 71 5.20 27.97 39.65
C LEU A 71 4.05 27.70 38.65
N GLY A 72 3.21 26.69 38.86
CA GLY A 72 2.05 26.38 38.01
C GLY A 72 0.95 27.44 38.08
N GLU A 73 0.62 27.92 39.29
CA GLU A 73 -0.38 28.97 39.50
C GLU A 73 0.05 30.35 38.97
N GLU A 74 1.34 30.68 38.99
CA GLU A 74 1.84 31.93 38.40
C GLU A 74 1.86 31.89 36.86
N THR A 75 2.02 30.71 36.26
CA THR A 75 2.09 30.57 34.80
C THR A 75 0.71 30.71 34.16
N GLU A 76 -0.38 30.28 34.82
CA GLU A 76 -1.75 30.47 34.31
C GLU A 76 -2.23 31.93 34.41
N LYS A 77 -1.72 32.73 35.35
CA LYS A 77 -2.13 34.14 35.53
C LYS A 77 -1.51 35.12 34.53
N GLN A 78 -0.50 34.74 33.76
CA GLN A 78 0.17 35.63 32.80
C GLN A 78 -0.24 35.41 31.33
N VAL A 79 -1.15 34.49 31.03
CA VAL A 79 -1.66 34.34 29.67
C VAL A 79 -2.75 35.40 29.45
N LYS A 80 -2.37 36.58 28.97
CA LYS A 80 -3.33 37.48 28.33
C LYS A 80 -3.75 36.81 27.03
N ASP A 81 -5.06 36.58 26.88
CA ASP A 81 -5.63 36.20 25.61
C ASP A 81 -5.23 37.25 24.56
N GLU A 82 -4.37 36.84 23.63
CA GLU A 82 -4.03 37.64 22.48
C GLU A 82 -5.34 37.85 21.69
N PRO A 83 -5.68 39.10 21.29
CA PRO A 83 -6.86 39.33 20.48
C PRO A 83 -6.78 38.41 19.26
N PRO A 84 -7.91 37.84 18.82
CA PRO A 84 -7.93 36.84 17.77
C PRO A 84 -7.14 37.38 16.58
N ILE A 85 -6.08 36.66 16.21
CA ILE A 85 -5.38 36.93 14.96
C ILE A 85 -6.44 36.78 13.87
N ILE A 86 -6.95 37.90 13.39
CA ILE A 86 -7.68 37.94 12.13
C ILE A 86 -6.63 37.57 11.11
N ILE A 87 -6.58 36.28 10.75
CA ILE A 87 -5.82 35.83 9.59
C ILE A 87 -6.50 36.57 8.44
N PRO A 88 -5.86 37.57 7.79
CA PRO A 88 -6.40 38.06 6.54
C PRO A 88 -6.55 36.83 5.65
N SER A 89 -7.72 36.64 5.05
CA SER A 89 -7.89 35.66 3.98
C SER A 89 -6.99 36.13 2.83
N THR A 90 -5.71 35.79 2.93
CA THR A 90 -4.72 36.00 1.89
C THR A 90 -5.11 34.99 0.82
N VAL A 91 -5.96 35.44 -0.09
CA VAL A 91 -6.24 34.72 -1.33
C VAL A 91 -4.91 34.55 -2.03
N GLN A 92 -4.36 33.33 -2.02
CA GLN A 92 -3.23 32.92 -2.87
C GLN A 92 -3.32 31.43 -3.17
N PRO A 93 -2.87 30.98 -4.35
CA PRO A 93 -3.76 30.71 -5.48
C PRO A 93 -3.76 29.22 -5.84
N THR A 94 -4.87 28.69 -6.34
CA THR A 94 -4.89 27.40 -7.08
C THR A 94 -3.99 26.31 -6.49
N ALA A 95 -4.22 25.92 -5.23
CA ALA A 95 -3.50 24.79 -4.65
C ALA A 95 -3.86 23.53 -5.44
N ASN A 96 -2.90 23.03 -6.24
CA ASN A 96 -3.10 21.82 -7.01
C ASN A 96 -3.37 20.68 -6.02
N PRO A 97 -4.55 20.04 -6.02
CA PRO A 97 -4.92 19.03 -5.02
C PRO A 97 -3.93 17.86 -4.95
N LYS A 98 -3.19 17.61 -6.03
CA LYS A 98 -2.10 16.62 -6.08
C LYS A 98 -0.94 16.96 -5.13
N ASN A 99 -0.61 18.25 -4.99
CA ASN A 99 0.51 18.70 -4.15
C ASN A 99 0.21 18.48 -2.68
N ASP A 100 -1.03 18.78 -2.27
CA ASP A 100 -1.45 18.63 -0.88
C ASP A 100 -1.50 17.15 -0.51
N LEU A 101 -2.00 16.29 -1.40
CA LEU A 101 -1.99 14.84 -1.23
C LEU A 101 -0.56 14.30 -1.02
N ILE A 102 0.40 14.73 -1.84
CA ILE A 102 1.81 14.31 -1.73
C ILE A 102 2.41 14.77 -0.40
N LYS A 103 2.17 16.02 0.01
CA LYS A 103 2.65 16.54 1.29
C LYS A 103 2.08 15.74 2.46
N THR A 104 0.78 15.45 2.45
CA THR A 104 0.13 14.62 3.47
C THR A 104 0.72 13.21 3.51
N ALA A 105 1.00 12.61 2.35
CA ALA A 105 1.62 11.29 2.28
C ALA A 105 3.03 11.27 2.88
N ILE A 106 3.84 12.33 2.66
CA ILE A 106 5.17 12.48 3.26
C ILE A 106 5.07 12.62 4.78
N CYS A 107 4.22 13.52 5.28
CA CYS A 107 4.07 13.75 6.73
C CYS A 107 3.62 12.48 7.47
N ASN A 108 2.74 11.68 6.85
CA ASN A 108 2.21 10.47 7.45
C ASN A 108 3.05 9.21 7.14
N ASN A 109 4.19 9.34 6.44
CA ASN A 109 5.04 8.22 6.00
C ASN A 109 4.25 7.14 5.21
N ASN A 110 3.26 7.58 4.45
CA ASN A 110 2.42 6.72 3.62
C ASN A 110 3.00 6.55 2.21
N PHE A 111 2.50 5.55 1.50
CA PHE A 111 2.81 5.27 0.10
C PHE A 111 1.82 5.99 -0.83
N ILE A 112 2.21 6.17 -2.09
CA ILE A 112 1.35 6.73 -3.12
C ILE A 112 1.35 5.79 -4.33
N SER A 113 0.16 5.33 -4.74
CA SER A 113 -0.05 4.67 -6.02
C SER A 113 -0.54 5.68 -7.04
N PHE A 114 0.02 5.67 -8.25
CA PHE A 114 -0.39 6.54 -9.35
C PHE A 114 0.02 5.98 -10.71
N ILE A 115 -0.53 6.55 -11.77
CA ILE A 115 -0.12 6.25 -13.16
C ILE A 115 0.86 7.34 -13.62
N TYR A 116 2.02 6.94 -14.11
CA TYR A 116 3.06 7.82 -14.65
C TYR A 116 3.38 7.43 -16.09
N ASN A 117 3.15 8.33 -17.04
CA ASN A 117 3.34 8.09 -18.48
C ASN A 117 2.67 6.78 -18.95
N GLY A 118 1.46 6.50 -18.47
CA GLY A 118 0.71 5.28 -18.80
C GLY A 118 1.11 4.03 -18.02
N THR A 119 2.18 4.06 -17.22
CA THR A 119 2.61 2.94 -16.37
C THR A 119 2.15 3.11 -14.92
N PRO A 120 1.41 2.16 -14.34
CA PRO A 120 0.97 2.26 -12.97
C PRO A 120 2.13 1.90 -12.03
N THR A 121 2.32 2.67 -10.96
CA THR A 121 3.45 2.54 -10.04
C THR A 121 3.02 2.85 -8.62
N ILE A 122 3.68 2.21 -7.65
CA ILE A 122 3.61 2.56 -6.23
C ILE A 122 4.97 3.05 -5.77
N VAL A 123 4.98 4.14 -5.01
CA VAL A 123 6.21 4.78 -4.53
C VAL A 123 6.12 5.14 -3.06
N LYS A 124 7.27 5.17 -2.40
CA LYS A 124 7.42 5.78 -1.07
C LYS A 124 8.00 7.18 -1.23
N PRO A 125 7.21 8.24 -1.02
CA PRO A 125 7.68 9.61 -1.17
C PRO A 125 8.73 9.93 -0.10
N THR A 126 9.82 10.59 -0.49
CA THR A 126 10.89 11.00 0.44
C THR A 126 10.93 12.52 0.57
N GLN A 127 10.90 13.24 -0.55
CA GLN A 127 10.99 14.69 -0.58
C GLN A 127 10.13 15.25 -1.72
N PHE A 128 9.65 16.48 -1.54
CA PHE A 128 8.84 17.18 -2.52
C PHE A 128 9.34 18.61 -2.74
N ASN A 129 9.96 18.86 -3.89
CA ASN A 129 10.61 20.13 -4.21
C ASN A 129 10.18 20.62 -5.61
N ASN A 130 9.81 21.89 -5.72
CA ASN A 130 9.61 22.59 -7.01
C ASN A 130 8.77 21.83 -8.06
N GLY A 131 7.69 21.16 -7.65
CA GLY A 131 6.83 20.42 -8.59
C GLY A 131 7.31 19.00 -8.91
N ASN A 132 8.42 18.56 -8.31
CA ASN A 132 9.00 17.23 -8.46
C ASN A 132 8.91 16.45 -7.16
N LEU A 133 8.45 15.21 -7.27
CA LEU A 133 8.40 14.23 -6.20
C LEU A 133 9.63 13.33 -6.28
N HIS A 134 10.45 13.33 -5.24
CA HIS A 134 11.50 12.33 -5.05
C HIS A 134 10.92 11.18 -4.23
N ALA A 135 11.03 9.97 -4.74
CA ALA A 135 10.43 8.80 -4.11
C ALA A 135 11.18 7.51 -4.46
N TYR A 136 11.13 6.52 -3.57
CA TYR A 136 11.56 5.17 -3.88
C TYR A 136 10.47 4.46 -4.70
N CYS A 137 10.79 4.06 -5.92
CA CYS A 137 9.88 3.38 -6.84
C CYS A 137 9.97 1.87 -6.65
N TYR A 138 8.86 1.23 -6.29
CA TYR A 138 8.81 -0.23 -6.10
C TYR A 138 8.73 -1.01 -7.42
N LEU A 139 8.39 -0.35 -8.53
CA LEU A 139 8.38 -0.97 -9.86
C LEU A 139 9.82 -1.15 -10.40
N LYS A 140 10.66 -0.12 -10.27
CA LYS A 140 12.07 -0.14 -10.71
C LYS A 140 13.06 -0.51 -9.60
N ASN A 141 12.59 -0.55 -8.35
CA ASN A 141 13.39 -0.80 -7.14
C ASN A 141 14.53 0.21 -6.93
N THR A 142 14.31 1.47 -7.34
CA THR A 142 15.29 2.56 -7.25
C THR A 142 14.64 3.89 -6.86
N ASN A 143 15.43 4.79 -6.30
CA ASN A 143 15.01 6.18 -6.08
C ASN A 143 14.87 6.89 -7.42
N ARG A 144 13.71 7.50 -7.65
CA ARG A 144 13.38 8.22 -8.89
C ARG A 144 12.71 9.54 -8.56
N THR A 145 12.84 10.45 -9.51
CA THR A 145 12.17 11.74 -9.49
C THR A 145 10.99 11.70 -10.45
N PHE A 146 9.83 12.14 -10.00
CA PHE A 146 8.59 12.16 -10.75
C PHE A 146 8.08 13.60 -10.84
N SER A 147 7.83 14.08 -12.05
CA SER A 147 7.15 15.35 -12.25
C SER A 147 5.65 15.20 -11.99
N ILE A 148 5.06 16.06 -11.14
CA ILE A 148 3.63 15.99 -10.80
C ILE A 148 2.72 16.15 -12.02
N ALA A 149 3.15 16.93 -13.02
CA ALA A 149 2.38 17.13 -14.24
C ALA A 149 2.01 15.81 -14.92
N ASN A 150 2.90 14.82 -14.83
CA ASN A 150 2.76 13.51 -15.46
C ASN A 150 2.13 12.46 -14.54
N ILE A 151 1.78 12.82 -13.31
CA ILE A 151 1.12 11.94 -12.33
C ILE A 151 -0.39 11.98 -12.54
N LEU A 152 -0.99 10.83 -12.80
CA LEU A 152 -2.43 10.65 -12.94
C LEU A 152 -2.98 9.79 -11.79
N ASN A 153 -4.15 10.18 -11.27
CA ASN A 153 -4.90 9.48 -10.23
C ASN A 153 -4.07 9.07 -8.99
N PRO A 154 -3.42 10.01 -8.28
CA PRO A 154 -2.68 9.67 -7.08
C PRO A 154 -3.62 9.23 -5.95
N VAL A 155 -3.31 8.08 -5.34
CA VAL A 155 -4.04 7.51 -4.21
C VAL A 155 -3.06 7.19 -3.09
N ILE A 156 -3.37 7.63 -1.87
CA ILE A 156 -2.57 7.32 -0.68
C ILE A 156 -2.85 5.88 -0.25
N LYS A 157 -1.78 5.14 0.03
CA LYS A 157 -1.81 3.77 0.53
C LYS A 157 -1.01 3.67 1.83
N GLN A 158 -1.49 2.90 2.80
CA GLN A 158 -0.76 2.68 4.06
C GLN A 158 0.40 1.69 3.92
N ARG A 159 0.35 0.80 2.92
CA ARG A 159 1.36 -0.23 2.65
C ARG A 159 1.69 -0.28 1.16
N ALA A 160 2.91 -0.72 0.85
CA ALA A 160 3.33 -0.96 -0.54
C ALA A 160 2.77 -2.27 -1.13
N PHE A 161 2.38 -3.19 -0.25
CA PHE A 161 2.05 -4.57 -0.60
C PHE A 161 0.68 -4.95 -0.05
N THR A 162 -0.10 -5.66 -0.86
CA THR A 162 -1.36 -6.29 -0.42
C THR A 162 -1.10 -7.60 0.30
N LEU A 163 -0.10 -8.34 -0.16
CA LEU A 163 0.29 -9.62 0.39
C LEU A 163 1.80 -9.77 0.31
N GLU A 164 2.41 -10.30 1.37
CA GLU A 164 3.85 -10.55 1.46
C GLU A 164 4.10 -11.97 1.99
N ALA A 165 5.12 -12.62 1.45
CA ALA A 165 5.66 -13.88 1.95
C ALA A 165 7.18 -13.83 1.91
N THR A 166 7.81 -14.05 3.07
CA THR A 166 9.25 -13.98 3.27
C THR A 166 9.73 -15.13 4.16
N GLY A 167 11.02 -15.50 4.02
CA GLY A 167 11.72 -16.37 4.98
C GLY A 167 11.56 -17.87 4.76
N PRO A 168 11.92 -18.71 5.76
CA PRO A 168 11.99 -20.18 5.63
C PRO A 168 10.62 -20.85 5.43
N ASN A 169 9.53 -20.10 5.59
CA ASN A 169 8.15 -20.55 5.36
C ASN A 169 7.66 -20.29 3.92
N LEU A 170 8.55 -19.83 3.03
CA LEU A 170 8.25 -19.67 1.61
C LEU A 170 8.31 -21.04 0.91
N GLY A 171 7.33 -21.90 1.22
CA GLY A 171 7.14 -23.17 0.52
C GLY A 171 6.66 -22.94 -0.91
N LEU A 172 6.96 -23.89 -1.80
CA LEU A 172 6.57 -23.86 -3.21
C LEU A 172 5.06 -23.63 -3.39
N ASP A 173 4.23 -24.25 -2.56
CA ASP A 173 2.77 -24.10 -2.58
C ASP A 173 2.32 -22.65 -2.31
N ARG A 174 3.03 -21.95 -1.41
CA ARG A 174 2.72 -20.56 -1.07
C ARG A 174 3.13 -19.63 -2.20
N ILE A 175 4.27 -19.88 -2.84
CA ILE A 175 4.68 -19.17 -4.06
C ILE A 175 3.62 -19.36 -5.15
N ALA A 176 3.21 -20.61 -5.40
CA ALA A 176 2.19 -20.94 -6.40
C ALA A 176 0.87 -20.22 -6.13
N SER A 177 0.39 -20.22 -4.87
CA SER A 177 -0.84 -19.53 -4.47
C SER A 177 -0.79 -18.02 -4.72
N ILE A 178 0.32 -17.38 -4.36
CA ILE A 178 0.53 -15.94 -4.56
C ILE A 178 0.61 -15.60 -6.05
N VAL A 179 1.33 -16.41 -6.82
CA VAL A 179 1.44 -16.25 -8.27
C VAL A 179 0.09 -16.42 -8.94
N ASN A 180 -0.68 -17.46 -8.58
CA ASN A 180 -2.04 -17.67 -9.09
C ASN A 180 -2.97 -16.49 -8.77
N THR A 181 -2.88 -15.96 -7.55
CA THR A 181 -3.62 -14.75 -7.16
C THR A 181 -3.21 -13.56 -8.05
N ALA A 182 -1.92 -13.38 -8.30
CA ALA A 182 -1.45 -12.30 -9.15
C ALA A 182 -1.87 -12.47 -10.62
N ILE A 183 -1.93 -13.70 -11.13
CA ILE A 183 -2.43 -14.00 -12.49
C ILE A 183 -3.92 -13.65 -12.59
N GLN A 184 -4.73 -14.13 -11.63
CA GLN A 184 -6.17 -13.93 -11.61
C GLN A 184 -6.54 -12.44 -11.60
N TYR A 185 -5.85 -11.63 -10.79
CA TYR A 185 -6.12 -10.21 -10.65
C TYR A 185 -5.19 -9.31 -11.49
N ARG A 186 -4.36 -9.89 -12.37
CA ARG A 186 -3.35 -9.21 -13.19
C ARG A 186 -2.49 -8.23 -12.40
N LYS A 187 -2.03 -8.66 -11.22
CA LYS A 187 -1.25 -7.85 -10.28
C LYS A 187 0.25 -7.94 -10.57
N PHE A 188 0.97 -6.95 -10.07
CA PHE A 188 2.42 -6.90 -10.11
C PHE A 188 3.00 -7.64 -8.92
N ILE A 189 4.05 -8.41 -9.15
CA ILE A 189 4.79 -9.11 -8.09
C ILE A 189 6.17 -8.48 -7.94
N ARG A 190 6.58 -8.21 -6.71
CA ARG A 190 7.96 -7.91 -6.34
C ARG A 190 8.56 -9.12 -5.64
N MET A 191 9.77 -9.49 -6.03
CA MET A 191 10.43 -10.68 -5.49
C MET A 191 11.92 -10.45 -5.28
N ARG A 192 12.48 -11.14 -4.29
CA ARG A 192 13.93 -11.33 -4.16
C ARG A 192 14.30 -12.62 -4.88
N TYR A 193 15.14 -12.50 -5.90
CA TYR A 193 15.53 -13.60 -6.78
C TYR A 193 17.04 -13.80 -6.78
N THR A 194 17.45 -15.04 -6.54
CA THR A 194 18.86 -15.45 -6.51
C THR A 194 19.20 -16.16 -7.81
N ARG A 195 19.95 -15.47 -8.67
CA ARG A 195 20.49 -16.04 -9.90
C ARG A 195 21.71 -16.89 -9.55
N SER A 196 21.76 -18.12 -10.07
CA SER A 196 22.96 -18.95 -9.98
C SER A 196 24.08 -18.41 -10.86
N ALA A 197 25.32 -18.63 -10.42
CA ALA A 197 26.49 -18.46 -11.28
C ALA A 197 26.46 -19.52 -12.39
N TRP A 198 26.87 -19.14 -13.59
CA TRP A 198 27.07 -20.10 -14.68
C TRP A 198 28.19 -19.63 -15.60
N THR A 199 28.90 -20.60 -16.17
CA THR A 199 30.00 -20.36 -17.09
C THR A 199 29.61 -20.97 -18.43
N THR A 200 29.58 -20.14 -19.46
CA THR A 200 29.36 -20.59 -20.83
C THR A 200 30.71 -20.93 -21.43
N TYR A 201 30.83 -22.13 -21.97
CA TYR A 201 32.00 -22.54 -22.74
C TYR A 201 31.65 -22.50 -24.24
N SER A 202 32.55 -21.97 -25.05
CA SER A 202 32.50 -22.12 -26.51
C SER A 202 33.71 -22.92 -26.96
N VAL A 203 33.57 -23.64 -28.07
CA VAL A 203 34.70 -24.34 -28.69
C VAL A 203 35.34 -23.39 -29.69
N ASP A 204 36.66 -23.19 -29.59
CA ASP A 204 37.41 -22.52 -30.63
C ASP A 204 37.46 -23.44 -31.87
N ASN A 205 36.86 -22.99 -32.96
CA ASN A 205 36.76 -23.77 -34.21
C ASN A 205 38.12 -24.04 -34.88
N THR A 206 39.19 -23.38 -34.43
CA THR A 206 40.54 -23.48 -35.02
C THR A 206 41.43 -24.45 -34.25
N THR A 207 41.31 -24.47 -32.92
CA THR A 207 42.17 -25.25 -32.01
C THR A 207 41.43 -26.43 -31.38
N GLY A 208 40.09 -26.44 -31.41
CA GLY A 208 39.27 -27.43 -30.73
C GLY A 208 39.23 -27.30 -29.21
N GLU A 209 39.86 -26.25 -28.65
CA GLU A 209 39.90 -26.02 -27.21
C GLU A 209 38.59 -25.40 -26.68
N LEU A 210 38.21 -25.78 -25.46
CA LEU A 210 37.09 -25.17 -24.74
C LEU A 210 37.56 -23.85 -24.15
N ILE A 211 37.10 -22.74 -24.72
CA ILE A 211 37.31 -21.41 -24.18
C ILE A 211 36.10 -21.00 -23.34
N ILE A 212 36.37 -20.33 -22.21
CA ILE A 212 35.32 -19.69 -21.42
C ILE A 212 34.82 -18.50 -22.22
N ALA A 213 33.59 -18.59 -22.74
CA ALA A 213 32.95 -17.53 -23.51
C ALA A 213 32.44 -16.43 -22.60
N ASP A 214 31.74 -16.81 -21.52
CA ASP A 214 31.15 -15.89 -20.56
C ASP A 214 31.19 -16.50 -19.15
N ARG A 215 31.54 -15.67 -18.16
CA ARG A 215 31.41 -16.03 -16.76
C ARG A 215 30.42 -15.10 -16.09
N ILE A 216 29.35 -15.69 -15.58
CA ILE A 216 28.31 -14.98 -14.87
C ILE A 216 28.38 -15.38 -13.40
N GLU A 217 28.52 -14.38 -12.53
CA GLU A 217 28.48 -14.58 -11.08
C GLU A 217 27.05 -14.71 -10.56
N ALA A 218 26.93 -15.33 -9.38
CA ALA A 218 25.66 -15.41 -8.67
C ALA A 218 25.26 -14.00 -8.21
N GLU A 219 23.99 -13.64 -8.39
CA GLU A 219 23.48 -12.31 -8.07
C GLU A 219 22.14 -12.45 -7.35
N GLU A 220 22.06 -11.93 -6.13
CA GLU A 220 20.79 -11.67 -5.47
C GLU A 220 20.25 -10.32 -5.91
N SER A 221 19.01 -10.30 -6.40
CA SER A 221 18.42 -9.09 -6.96
C SER A 221 16.94 -8.99 -6.63
N ILE A 222 16.49 -7.79 -6.27
CA ILE A 222 15.08 -7.47 -6.16
C ILE A 222 14.56 -7.14 -7.55
N ARG A 223 13.47 -7.79 -7.94
CA ARG A 223 12.84 -7.70 -9.26
C ARG A 223 11.35 -7.48 -9.10
N THR A 224 10.79 -6.71 -10.01
CA THR A 224 9.33 -6.54 -10.11
C THR A 224 8.89 -7.03 -11.48
N ILE A 225 7.86 -7.88 -11.49
CA ILE A 225 7.36 -8.58 -12.67
C ILE A 225 5.87 -8.31 -12.89
N SER A 226 5.45 -8.37 -14.15
CA SER A 226 4.06 -8.25 -14.59
C SER A 226 3.78 -9.21 -15.75
N ASN A 227 2.51 -9.31 -16.20
CA ASN A 227 2.10 -10.25 -17.26
C ASN A 227 2.52 -11.68 -16.93
N ILE A 228 2.17 -12.10 -15.73
CA ILE A 228 2.66 -13.33 -15.13
C ILE A 228 1.92 -14.52 -15.75
N GLN A 229 2.66 -15.55 -16.10
CA GLN A 229 2.14 -16.84 -16.56
C GLN A 229 2.91 -17.96 -15.86
N LEU A 230 2.20 -19.06 -15.59
CA LEU A 230 2.81 -20.29 -15.13
C LEU A 230 3.03 -21.20 -16.31
N ALA A 231 4.26 -21.70 -16.41
CA ALA A 231 4.61 -22.75 -17.35
C ALA A 231 5.27 -23.90 -16.58
N THR A 232 4.97 -25.10 -17.06
CA THR A 232 5.55 -26.34 -16.56
C THR A 232 6.14 -27.02 -17.76
N ASP A 233 7.44 -27.31 -17.70
CA ASP A 233 8.10 -28.02 -18.80
C ASP A 233 7.47 -29.40 -18.94
N SER A 234 6.84 -29.63 -20.10
CA SER A 234 6.33 -30.96 -20.45
C SER A 234 7.51 -31.81 -20.93
N PRO A 235 7.56 -33.12 -20.61
CA PRO A 235 8.57 -34.01 -21.15
C PRO A 235 8.41 -34.10 -22.68
N GLY A 236 9.12 -33.25 -23.42
CA GLY A 236 8.99 -33.13 -24.87
C GLY A 236 9.53 -31.82 -25.47
N THR A 237 9.64 -30.73 -24.70
CA THR A 237 10.31 -29.51 -25.14
C THR A 237 11.82 -29.65 -24.93
N GLN A 238 12.57 -29.86 -26.01
CA GLN A 238 14.04 -29.96 -26.07
C GLN A 238 14.74 -28.63 -25.74
N GLU A 239 14.35 -27.92 -24.69
CA GLU A 239 15.20 -26.89 -24.11
C GLU A 239 16.10 -27.55 -23.07
N LEU A 240 17.35 -27.83 -23.45
CA LEU A 240 18.42 -28.50 -22.68
C LEU A 240 18.80 -27.82 -21.34
N TRP A 241 18.03 -26.82 -20.89
CA TRP A 241 18.36 -25.93 -19.80
C TRP A 241 17.55 -26.21 -18.52
N PHE A 242 16.53 -27.08 -18.60
CA PHE A 242 15.63 -27.37 -17.47
C PHE A 242 15.50 -28.87 -17.24
N THR A 243 15.45 -29.25 -15.97
CA THR A 243 15.06 -30.60 -15.58
C THR A 243 13.55 -30.75 -15.78
N PRO A 244 13.08 -31.87 -16.35
CA PRO A 244 11.65 -32.11 -16.54
C PRO A 244 10.91 -32.00 -15.19
N ASN A 245 9.72 -31.38 -15.21
CA ASN A 245 8.86 -31.06 -14.06
C ASN A 245 9.23 -29.82 -13.21
N GLU A 246 10.17 -28.96 -13.63
CA GLU A 246 10.37 -27.68 -12.95
C GLU A 246 9.26 -26.68 -13.28
N THR A 247 8.66 -26.08 -12.24
CA THR A 247 7.68 -25.00 -12.41
C THR A 247 8.40 -23.67 -12.51
N HIS A 248 8.09 -22.91 -13.55
CA HIS A 248 8.69 -21.61 -13.78
C HIS A 248 7.62 -20.55 -14.09
N ILE A 249 7.97 -19.30 -13.79
CA ILE A 249 7.18 -18.11 -14.08
C ILE A 249 7.74 -17.47 -15.33
N THR A 250 6.93 -17.32 -16.37
CA THR A 250 7.24 -16.46 -17.52
C THR A 250 6.56 -15.11 -17.29
N SER A 251 7.33 -14.02 -17.36
CA SER A 251 6.82 -12.67 -17.07
C SER A 251 7.74 -11.56 -17.56
N TYR A 252 7.15 -10.37 -17.72
CA TYR A 252 7.90 -9.16 -18.06
C TYR A 252 8.63 -8.61 -16.83
N CYS A 253 9.95 -8.50 -16.91
CA CYS A 253 10.79 -8.00 -15.82
C CYS A 253 11.04 -6.48 -15.95
N HIS A 254 10.49 -5.68 -15.03
CA HIS A 254 10.62 -4.21 -15.07
C HIS A 254 12.04 -3.70 -14.83
N ARG A 255 12.91 -4.50 -14.21
CA ARG A 255 14.33 -4.14 -13.98
C ARG A 255 15.18 -4.31 -15.24
N ARG A 256 14.85 -5.28 -16.10
CA ARG A 256 15.60 -5.59 -17.33
C ARG A 256 14.87 -5.18 -18.62
N GLU A 257 13.61 -4.77 -18.48
CA GLU A 257 12.74 -4.34 -19.58
C GLU A 257 12.58 -5.40 -20.67
N ALA A 258 12.47 -6.67 -20.24
CA ALA A 258 12.36 -7.82 -21.13
C ALA A 258 11.57 -8.97 -20.48
N GLU A 259 10.97 -9.81 -21.32
CA GLU A 259 10.39 -11.09 -20.92
C GLU A 259 11.48 -12.02 -20.39
N ARG A 260 11.18 -12.66 -19.25
CA ARG A 260 12.10 -13.53 -18.53
C ARG A 260 11.38 -14.68 -17.87
N MET A 261 12.14 -15.76 -17.69
CA MET A 261 11.72 -16.94 -16.95
C MET A 261 12.36 -16.94 -15.56
N PHE A 262 11.58 -17.28 -14.55
CA PHE A 262 12.00 -17.33 -13.16
C PHE A 262 11.62 -18.66 -12.54
N ARG A 263 12.60 -19.36 -11.98
CA ARG A 263 12.36 -20.63 -11.30
C ARG A 263 11.88 -20.40 -9.87
N PHE A 264 10.97 -21.25 -9.40
CA PHE A 264 10.37 -21.12 -8.07
C PHE A 264 11.37 -21.32 -6.92
N ASP A 265 12.30 -22.25 -7.08
CA ASP A 265 13.34 -22.60 -6.10
C ASP A 265 14.32 -21.45 -5.81
N ARG A 266 14.38 -20.46 -6.70
CA ARG A 266 15.29 -19.30 -6.63
C ARG A 266 14.63 -18.03 -6.09
N ILE A 267 13.36 -18.11 -5.71
CA ILE A 267 12.60 -17.00 -5.13
C ILE A 267 12.73 -17.10 -3.61
N GLY A 268 13.36 -16.10 -2.98
CA GLY A 268 13.52 -16.04 -1.52
C GLY A 268 12.46 -15.18 -0.83
N GLU A 269 11.83 -14.26 -1.55
CA GLU A 269 10.75 -13.40 -1.06
C GLU A 269 9.79 -13.07 -2.20
N LEU A 270 8.51 -12.93 -1.88
CA LEU A 270 7.47 -12.64 -2.85
C LEU A 270 6.41 -11.72 -2.24
N ALA A 271 6.05 -10.66 -2.95
CA ALA A 271 5.04 -9.71 -2.51
C ALA A 271 4.20 -9.21 -3.69
N ILE A 272 2.89 -9.04 -3.49
CA ILE A 272 1.99 -8.43 -4.48
C ILE A 272 1.91 -6.93 -4.22
N LEU A 273 2.26 -6.11 -5.21
CA LEU A 273 2.18 -4.65 -5.10
C LEU A 273 0.73 -4.16 -5.05
N ASP A 274 0.45 -3.19 -4.19
CA ASP A 274 -0.85 -2.53 -4.09
C ASP A 274 -0.98 -1.37 -5.11
N ILE A 275 -0.85 -1.74 -6.39
CA ILE A 275 -1.03 -0.85 -7.54
C ILE A 275 -2.50 -0.85 -7.98
#